data_AF-A0A973GWF7-F1
#
_entry.id   AF-A0A973GWF7-F1
#
_cell.length_a   1.000
_cell.length_b   1.000
_cell.length_c   1.000
_cell.angle_alpha   90.00
_cell.angle_beta   90.00
_cell.angle_gamma   90.00
#
_symmetry.space_group_name_H-M   'P 1'
#
loop_
_entity.id
_entity.type
_entity.pdbx_description
1 polymer ?
#
loop_
_entity_poly.entity_id
_entity_poly.type
_entity_poly.pdbx_seq_one_letter_code
_entity_poly.pdbx_strand_id
1 'polypeptide(L)' 'VEATGSGDASTLRILLPAAASQVTKVILNGQPAAFTLEAVGLSQYVVLRTTGPIVQVQVTFS' A
#
# COMPACT_ATOMS: atom_id res chain seq x y z
N VAL A 1 -4.79 7.64 4.10
CA VAL A 1 -4.02 6.41 4.38
C VAL A 1 -4.45 5.94 5.75
N GLU A 2 -4.91 4.71 5.87
CA GLU A 2 -5.23 4.10 7.17
C GLU A 2 -4.14 3.08 7.51
N ALA A 3 -3.61 3.17 8.74
CA ALA A 3 -2.65 2.23 9.29
C ALA A 3 -3.26 1.60 10.54
N THR A 4 -3.34 0.27 10.57
CA THR A 4 -3.77 -0.49 11.75
C THR A 4 -2.59 -1.32 12.22
N GLY A 5 -2.23 -1.21 13.51
CA GLY A 5 -1.03 -1.86 14.07
C GLY A 5 -1.20 -2.28 15.52
N SER A 6 -0.64 -3.45 15.87
CA SER A 6 -0.64 -4.04 17.21
C SER A 6 0.72 -3.94 17.93
N GLY A 7 1.62 -3.07 17.46
CA GLY A 7 2.97 -2.87 18.03
C GLY A 7 4.08 -3.55 17.21
N ASP A 8 3.87 -4.78 16.75
CA ASP A 8 4.89 -5.55 16.02
C ASP A 8 4.73 -5.51 14.49
N ALA A 9 3.49 -5.36 14.02
CA ALA A 9 3.17 -5.31 12.59
C ALA A 9 2.06 -4.29 12.33
N SER A 10 2.12 -3.67 11.15
CA SER A 10 1.09 -2.78 10.63
C SER A 10 0.67 -3.21 9.24
N THR A 11 -0.62 -3.08 8.96
CA THR A 11 -1.17 -3.20 7.60
C THR A 11 -1.55 -1.82 7.09
N LEU A 12 -0.97 -1.47 5.94
CA LEU A 12 -1.27 -0.25 5.19
C LEU A 12 -2.22 -0.59 4.06
N ARG A 13 -3.33 0.15 3.96
CA ARG A 13 -4.20 0.15 2.78
C ARG A 13 -4.17 1.52 2.11
N ILE A 14 -3.77 1.54 0.84
CA ILE A 14 -3.67 2.75 0.04
C ILE A 14 -4.68 2.65 -1.09
N LEU A 15 -5.69 3.52 -1.06
CA LEU A 15 -6.68 3.62 -2.11
C LEU A 15 -6.03 4.08 -3.41
N LEU A 16 -6.25 3.32 -4.48
CA LEU A 16 -5.87 3.70 -5.84
C LEU A 16 -6.93 4.61 -6.46
N PRO A 17 -6.52 5.56 -7.32
CA PRO A 17 -7.46 6.27 -8.16
C PRO A 17 -8.23 5.30 -9.05
N ALA A 18 -9.50 5.60 -9.34
CA ALA A 18 -10.35 4.73 -10.19
C ALA A 18 -9.79 4.50 -11.61
N ALA A 19 -8.92 5.40 -12.09
CA ALA A 19 -8.27 5.29 -13.39
C ALA A 19 -7.01 4.41 -13.38
N ALA A 20 -6.52 3.99 -12.21
CA ALA A 20 -5.34 3.15 -12.11
C ALA A 20 -5.66 1.74 -12.61
N SER A 21 -5.07 1.37 -13.74
CA SER A 21 -5.23 0.05 -14.37
C SER A 21 -4.26 -0.98 -13.81
N GLN A 22 -3.04 -0.54 -13.45
CA GLN A 22 -1.98 -1.41 -12.97
C GLN A 22 -1.06 -0.68 -11.99
N VAL A 23 -0.68 -1.35 -10.91
CA VAL A 23 0.39 -0.90 -10.02
C VAL A 23 1.69 -1.57 -10.43
N THR A 24 2.70 -0.77 -10.75
CA THR A 24 3.97 -1.26 -11.29
C THR A 24 5.07 -1.27 -10.24
N LYS A 25 4.98 -0.41 -9.22
CA LYS A 25 6.02 -0.28 -8.20
C LYS A 25 5.45 0.27 -6.90
N VAL A 26 5.93 -0.28 -5.79
CA VAL A 26 5.68 0.24 -4.45
C VAL A 26 7.00 0.36 -3.71
N ILE A 27 7.27 1.55 -3.17
CA ILE A 27 8.45 1.85 -2.37
C ILE A 27 8.00 2.23 -0.95
N LEU A 28 8.52 1.53 0.05
CA LEU A 28 8.36 1.83 1.47
C LEU A 28 9.70 2.29 2.03
N ASN A 29 9.75 3.50 2.61
CA ASN A 29 10.95 4.08 3.22
C ASN A 29 12.19 4.01 2.29
N GLY A 30 11.99 4.26 0.99
CA GLY A 30 13.04 4.22 -0.02
C GLY A 30 13.41 2.83 -0.55
N GLN A 31 12.85 1.75 0.01
CA GLN A 31 13.10 0.37 -0.43
C GLN A 31 11.90 -0.22 -1.18
N PRO A 32 12.12 -1.05 -2.22
CA PRO A 32 11.04 -1.81 -2.85
C PRO A 32 10.31 -2.68 -1.83
N ALA A 33 8.98 -2.60 -1.82
CA ALA A 33 8.14 -3.35 -0.90
C ALA A 33 7.20 -4.28 -1.66
N ALA A 34 7.04 -5.49 -1.13
CA ALA A 34 6.01 -6.40 -1.60
C ALA A 34 4.63 -5.83 -1.26
N PHE A 35 3.69 -6.01 -2.18
CA PHE A 35 2.32 -5.54 -2.03
C PHE A 35 1.33 -6.55 -2.61
N THR A 36 0.08 -6.42 -2.21
CA THR A 36 -1.06 -7.12 -2.81
C THR A 36 -2.09 -6.11 -3.26
N LEU A 37 -2.92 -6.49 -4.22
CA LEU A 37 -4.05 -5.69 -4.66
C LEU A 37 -5.33 -6.29 -4.07
N GLU A 38 -6.09 -5.46 -3.36
CA GLU A 38 -7.37 -5.84 -2.76
C GLU A 38 -8.47 -4.99 -3.38
N ALA A 39 -9.56 -5.62 -3.85
CA ALA A 39 -10.74 -4.92 -4.36
C ALA A 39 -11.84 -4.96 -3.31
N VAL A 40 -12.38 -3.79 -2.96
CA VAL A 40 -13.52 -3.64 -2.03
C VAL A 40 -14.58 -2.80 -2.73
N GLY A 41 -15.63 -3.46 -3.21
CA GLY A 41 -16.62 -2.82 -4.09
C GLY A 41 -15.96 -2.35 -5.39
N LEU A 42 -16.12 -1.06 -5.72
CA LEU A 42 -15.52 -0.42 -6.90
C LEU A 42 -14.13 0.17 -6.61
N SER A 43 -13.64 0.07 -5.37
CA SER A 43 -12.36 0.63 -4.96
C SER A 43 -11.28 -0.44 -4.96
N GLN A 44 -10.09 -0.07 -5.46
CA GLN A 44 -8.91 -0.92 -5.45
C GLN A 44 -7.87 -0.36 -4.49
N TYR A 45 -7.20 -1.23 -3.74
CA TYR A 45 -6.23 -0.85 -2.74
C TYR A 45 -4.90 -1.58 -2.98
N VAL A 46 -3.82 -0.84 -2.80
CA VAL A 46 -2.50 -1.43 -2.55
C VAL A 46 -2.41 -1.73 -1.06
N VAL A 47 -2.16 -3.00 -0.74
CA VAL A 47 -2.04 -3.47 0.64
C VAL A 47 -0.60 -3.90 0.90
N LEU A 48 0.01 -3.30 1.92
CA LEU A 48 1.34 -3.64 2.40
C LEU A 48 1.29 -4.11 3.85
N ARG A 49 2.07 -5.15 4.16
CA ARG A 49 2.40 -5.52 5.55
C ARG A 49 3.80 -5.04 5.87
N THR A 50 3.97 -4.38 7.00
CA THR A 50 5.28 -3.89 7.44
C THR A 50 5.45 -4.06 8.95
N THR A 51 6.67 -4.33 9.36
CA THR A 51 7.10 -4.42 10.76
C THR A 51 8.09 -3.28 10.99
N GLY A 52 7.61 -2.15 11.52
CA GLY A 52 8.43 -0.95 11.72
C GLY A 52 7.72 0.36 11.36
N PRO A 53 8.43 1.49 11.48
CA PRO A 53 7.86 2.81 11.24
C PRO A 53 7.54 3.03 9.76
N ILE A 54 6.44 3.72 9.51
CA ILE A 54 6.00 4.10 8.16
C ILE A 54 6.32 5.58 7.99
N VAL A 55 7.41 5.89 7.28
CA VAL A 55 7.86 7.27 7.05
C VAL A 55 7.34 7.77 5.70
N GLN A 56 7.48 6.95 4.66
CA GLN A 56 7.03 7.32 3.32
C GLN A 56 6.61 6.09 2.52
N VAL A 57 5.50 6.22 1.79
CA VAL A 57 5.08 5.23 0.79
C VAL A 57 4.91 5.92 -0.56
N GLN A 58 5.49 5.35 -1.60
CA GLN A 58 5.30 5.78 -2.99
C GLN A 58 4.71 4.63 -3.78
N VAL A 59 3.64 4.91 -4.52
CA VAL A 59 2.99 3.95 -5.40
C VAL A 59 3.04 4.51 -6.81
N THR A 60 3.58 3.73 -7.75
CA THR A 60 3.58 4.04 -9.18
C THR A 60 2.54 3.16 -9.86
N PHE A 61 1.65 3.78 -10.61
CA PHE A 61 0.57 3.12 -11.35
C PHE A 61 0.35 3.81 -12.70
N SER A 62 -0.28 3.09 -13.63
CA SER A 62 -0.66 3.55 -14.97
C SER A 62 -2.16 3.53 -15.17
#